data_AF-A0A354HIJ9-F1
#
_entry.id   AF-A0A354HIJ9-F1
#
_cell.length_a   1.000
_cell.length_b   1.000
_cell.length_c   1.000
_cell.angle_alpha   90.00
_cell.angle_beta   90.00
_cell.angle_gamma   90.00
#
_symmetry.space_group_name_H-M   'P 1'
#
loop_
_entity.id
_entity.type
_entity.pdbx_description
1 polymer ?
#
loop_
_entity_poly.entity_id
_entity_poly.type
_entity_poly.pdbx_seq_one_letter_code
_entity_poly.pdbx_strand_id
1 'polypeptide(L)'
;MNNNIPAAIILAAAVALASACGTSVGQQTASESSTAAAETVTENTAVVTEADAQPAGMSEKTQKVYDYICGIFGKQMLSCQQESTWMGSPDYEMDYIQEITGKLPAMRGLDFMNNDFAGVVNRSEEWDAKGGLVTICWHTGVNGSGYQESLDDKPDFDKLLTEGTDEYNAMMKSWDNAAKALQELRDADVPVLWRPFHEFDGQWFWWGKGGADNFIKLWRLMHDKFTDEYGLNNLIWVLGYSGEVKDGWYPGDEYVDIIGSDTYDNSTNKSAWDKLVKITDKPMAFHECGKVPPISRFEKDGDMWAWFMIWHTDHIKANSPKNLTSVYNGDKVITLDELPDFDDKSDTSETPVNEKENRMEKYADMIVELPSDGYDEPREGVTYPEFKKFTYYSTAAERDTNVNVLLPADYSKDKEYPVLYILHGFYDNEGWMARKIVALSQILTNLQLDGEAEEMIVVLPYIFCSKELPYCTGMDLENCLAYDNFINDLTTDLMPFIEENFSVAKGRENTAITGFSMGGRESLFIGFSHPELFGYIGAVCPAPGLVSIGGSAMHPGQMQKEDMKFGENKPEVLLISSSKADGVVGDSPDSYRRLLDGNGEEYLSHIMSSTGHDHSSVKPHLYNFFRIIFR
;
A
#
# COMPACT_ATOMS: atom_id res chain seq x y z
N MET A 1 -36.82 -14.70 25.64
CA MET A 1 -36.18 -13.58 26.35
C MET A 1 -35.93 -12.52 25.31
N ASN A 2 -36.72 -11.46 25.35
CA ASN A 2 -36.57 -10.27 24.53
C ASN A 2 -35.28 -9.56 24.92
N ASN A 3 -34.58 -8.97 23.95
CA ASN A 3 -33.92 -7.68 24.12
C ASN A 3 -33.82 -6.99 22.76
N ASN A 4 -34.74 -6.05 22.56
CA ASN A 4 -34.62 -4.94 21.62
C ASN A 4 -33.56 -3.97 22.16
N ILE A 5 -32.69 -3.46 21.30
CA ILE A 5 -31.96 -2.20 21.53
C ILE A 5 -32.22 -1.31 20.30
N PRO A 6 -32.70 -0.08 20.47
CA PRO A 6 -33.17 0.76 19.36
C PRO A 6 -32.04 1.57 18.71
N ALA A 7 -32.29 1.95 17.47
CA ALA A 7 -31.50 2.85 16.64
C ALA A 7 -31.64 4.34 17.02
N ALA A 8 -30.69 5.11 16.49
CA ALA A 8 -30.66 6.56 16.24
C ALA A 8 -30.22 7.49 17.37
N ILE A 9 -29.06 8.14 17.17
CA ILE A 9 -28.89 9.61 17.32
C ILE A 9 -28.01 10.10 16.17
N ILE A 10 -28.64 10.80 15.23
CA ILE A 10 -28.04 11.77 14.30
C ILE A 10 -28.07 13.11 15.03
N LEU A 11 -26.98 13.89 15.02
CA LEU A 11 -27.08 15.33 15.27
C LEU A 11 -26.01 16.13 14.52
N ALA A 12 -26.46 16.83 13.48
CA ALA A 12 -25.82 17.99 12.90
C ALA A 12 -25.87 19.16 13.88
N ALA A 13 -24.84 20.01 13.90
CA ALA A 13 -24.87 21.28 14.62
C ALA A 13 -24.44 22.43 13.71
N ALA A 14 -25.36 23.37 13.49
CA ALA A 14 -25.08 24.70 12.99
C ALA A 14 -25.87 25.74 13.83
N VAL A 15 -25.20 26.85 14.14
CA VAL A 15 -25.69 28.21 14.44
C VAL A 15 -26.05 28.64 15.90
N ALA A 16 -25.23 29.61 16.36
CA ALA A 16 -25.45 30.83 17.18
C ALA A 16 -25.74 30.77 18.69
N LEU A 17 -24.98 31.53 19.52
CA LEU A 17 -25.20 32.97 19.80
C LEU A 17 -24.15 33.59 20.75
N ALA A 18 -23.97 34.90 20.60
CA ALA A 18 -23.10 35.79 21.37
C ALA A 18 -23.64 36.18 22.77
N SER A 19 -22.75 36.54 23.71
CA SER A 19 -22.66 37.89 24.35
C SER A 19 -22.14 37.88 25.80
N ALA A 20 -21.01 38.60 25.98
CA ALA A 20 -20.72 39.62 27.00
C ALA A 20 -20.32 39.29 28.46
N CYS A 21 -19.11 39.78 28.77
CA CYS A 21 -18.67 40.59 29.93
C CYS A 21 -18.51 39.99 31.34
N GLY A 22 -17.29 40.15 31.87
CA GLY A 22 -17.00 40.09 33.30
C GLY A 22 -15.52 40.30 33.61
N THR A 23 -15.07 41.54 33.66
CA THR A 23 -13.75 41.96 34.16
C THR A 23 -13.60 41.71 35.67
N SER A 24 -12.44 41.25 36.14
CA SER A 24 -11.81 41.83 37.34
C SER A 24 -10.31 41.56 37.40
N VAL A 25 -9.60 42.60 37.85
CA VAL A 25 -8.16 42.74 38.06
C VAL A 25 -7.77 42.21 39.44
N GLY A 26 -6.59 41.62 39.55
CA GLY A 26 -5.93 41.30 40.83
C GLY A 26 -4.43 41.16 40.66
N GLN A 27 -3.68 42.08 41.27
CA GLN A 27 -2.27 42.39 41.06
C GLN A 27 -1.35 41.65 42.05
N GLN A 28 -0.14 41.29 41.58
CA GLN A 28 1.17 41.23 42.26
C GLN A 28 1.38 40.36 43.51
N THR A 29 2.46 39.56 43.48
CA THR A 29 3.75 39.94 44.14
C THR A 29 4.88 38.99 43.73
N ALA A 30 6.09 39.56 43.62
CA ALA A 30 7.34 38.91 43.25
C ALA A 30 8.15 38.44 44.47
N SER A 31 9.02 37.46 44.29
CA SER A 31 10.29 37.37 45.00
C SER A 31 11.33 36.57 44.20
N GLU A 32 12.43 37.23 43.86
CA GLU A 32 13.67 36.64 43.34
C GLU A 32 14.43 35.89 44.45
N SER A 33 15.17 34.84 44.10
CA SER A 33 16.60 34.76 44.46
C SER A 33 17.36 33.74 43.60
N SER A 34 18.56 34.17 43.21
CA SER A 34 19.61 33.51 42.46
C SER A 34 20.27 32.32 43.19
N THR A 35 20.87 31.39 42.43
CA THR A 35 22.33 31.15 42.44
C THR A 35 22.74 30.18 41.34
N ALA A 36 23.80 30.53 40.62
CA ALA A 36 24.54 29.68 39.68
C ALA A 36 25.59 28.83 40.40
N ALA A 37 25.88 27.65 39.86
CA ALA A 37 27.18 26.98 39.97
C ALA A 37 27.35 26.00 38.80
N ALA A 38 28.52 26.05 38.18
CA ALA A 38 28.94 25.31 37.01
C ALA A 38 29.82 24.09 37.36
N GLU A 39 30.16 23.32 36.31
CA GLU A 39 31.11 22.19 36.20
C GLU A 39 30.56 20.82 36.63
N THR A 40 30.67 19.72 35.86
CA THR A 40 31.80 19.26 35.03
C THR A 40 31.38 18.43 33.81
N VAL A 41 32.17 18.59 32.75
CA VAL A 41 32.21 17.84 31.48
C VAL A 41 32.78 16.43 31.68
N THR A 42 32.21 15.44 30.99
CA THR A 42 32.94 14.25 30.52
C THR A 42 32.63 14.01 29.06
N GLU A 43 33.67 14.11 28.24
CA GLU A 43 33.72 13.83 26.81
C GLU A 43 33.31 12.39 26.49
N ASN A 44 32.58 12.20 25.38
CA ASN A 44 32.84 11.07 24.51
C ASN A 44 32.74 11.54 23.06
N THR A 45 33.86 11.38 22.38
CA THR A 45 34.16 11.78 21.01
C THR A 45 33.36 11.02 19.96
N ALA A 46 32.75 11.74 19.02
CA ALA A 46 32.57 11.28 17.65
C ALA A 46 32.76 12.46 16.70
N VAL A 47 33.47 12.18 15.62
CA VAL A 47 34.10 13.10 14.68
C VAL A 47 33.05 13.85 13.84
N VAL A 48 33.26 15.16 13.67
CA VAL A 48 32.55 16.03 12.73
C VAL A 48 32.98 15.69 11.30
N THR A 49 32.03 15.55 10.39
CA THR A 49 32.21 16.09 9.03
C THR A 49 30.96 16.88 8.65
N GLU A 50 31.14 18.20 8.57
CA GLU A 50 30.22 19.12 7.91
C GLU A 50 30.01 18.68 6.45
N ALA A 51 28.76 18.60 6.04
CA ALA A 51 28.37 18.91 4.68
C ALA A 51 27.33 20.04 4.79
N ASP A 52 27.67 21.20 4.24
CA ASP A 52 26.74 22.27 3.93
C ASP A 52 25.60 21.68 3.07
N ALA A 53 24.47 21.32 3.69
CA ALA A 53 23.25 21.03 2.97
C ALA A 53 22.49 22.36 2.82
N GLN A 54 22.51 22.93 1.61
CA GLN A 54 21.36 23.72 1.16
C GLN A 54 20.10 22.86 1.35
N PRO A 55 18.93 23.44 1.68
CA PRO A 55 17.70 22.66 1.74
C PRO A 55 17.52 21.96 0.40
N ALA A 56 17.46 20.63 0.41
CA ALA A 56 17.21 19.87 -0.80
C ALA A 56 15.81 20.28 -1.29
N GLY A 57 15.72 20.73 -2.54
CA GLY A 57 14.42 20.98 -3.18
C GLY A 57 13.57 19.71 -3.26
N MET A 58 12.36 19.83 -3.78
CA MET A 58 11.44 18.70 -3.98
C MET A 58 12.14 17.52 -4.69
N SER A 59 11.73 16.28 -4.38
CA SER A 59 12.12 15.10 -5.16
C SER A 59 11.67 15.27 -6.62
N GLU A 60 12.28 14.54 -7.54
CA GLU A 60 12.02 14.70 -8.97
C GLU A 60 10.55 14.46 -9.33
N LYS A 61 9.96 13.36 -8.85
CA LYS A 61 8.54 13.05 -9.03
C LYS A 61 7.64 14.11 -8.39
N THR A 62 7.99 14.57 -7.19
CA THR A 62 7.26 15.63 -6.48
C THR A 62 7.27 16.94 -7.27
N GLN A 63 8.42 17.30 -7.84
CA GLN A 63 8.55 18.48 -8.70
C GLN A 63 7.68 18.36 -9.96
N LYS A 64 7.61 17.18 -10.60
CA LYS A 64 6.72 16.96 -11.76
C LYS A 64 5.25 17.09 -11.41
N VAL A 65 4.83 16.54 -10.27
CA VAL A 65 3.46 16.70 -9.76
C VAL A 65 3.16 18.19 -9.55
N TYR A 66 4.06 18.92 -8.89
CA TYR A 66 3.89 20.35 -8.66
C TYR A 66 3.83 21.15 -9.97
N ASP A 67 4.73 20.88 -10.92
CA ASP A 67 4.78 21.54 -12.22
C ASP A 67 3.52 21.25 -13.05
N TYR A 68 3.01 20.02 -12.99
CA TYR A 68 1.76 19.65 -13.64
C TYR A 68 0.57 20.42 -13.06
N ILE A 69 0.46 20.50 -11.73
CA ILE A 69 -0.57 21.30 -11.04
C ILE A 69 -0.49 22.77 -11.47
N CYS A 70 0.72 23.33 -11.50
CA CYS A 70 0.94 24.69 -12.01
C CYS A 70 0.51 24.85 -13.47
N GLY A 71 0.76 23.84 -14.31
CA GLY A 71 0.44 23.84 -15.74
C GLY A 71 -1.06 23.84 -16.04
N ILE A 72 -1.85 23.12 -15.23
CA ILE A 72 -3.31 23.00 -15.39
C ILE A 72 -4.10 24.09 -14.65
N PHE A 73 -3.50 24.72 -13.63
CA PHE A 73 -4.15 25.74 -12.81
C PHE A 73 -4.77 26.87 -13.66
N GLY A 74 -6.02 27.23 -13.34
CA GLY A 74 -6.79 28.22 -14.09
C GLY A 74 -7.41 27.70 -15.40
N LYS A 75 -7.13 26.46 -15.81
CA LYS A 75 -7.60 25.87 -17.09
C LYS A 75 -8.43 24.62 -16.92
N GLN A 76 -8.03 23.74 -16.00
CA GLN A 76 -8.66 22.46 -15.65
C GLN A 76 -8.56 22.27 -14.13
N MET A 77 -9.31 21.31 -13.59
CA MET A 77 -9.31 20.97 -12.17
C MET A 77 -9.04 19.47 -11.99
N LEU A 78 -8.21 19.09 -11.04
CA LEU A 78 -8.15 17.69 -10.59
C LEU A 78 -9.42 17.37 -9.80
N SER A 79 -9.97 16.18 -10.04
CA SER A 79 -11.00 15.61 -9.16
C SER A 79 -10.34 15.03 -7.91
N CYS A 80 -10.79 15.46 -6.74
CA CYS A 80 -10.33 14.92 -5.46
C CYS A 80 -11.50 14.50 -4.57
N GLN A 81 -11.32 13.41 -3.84
CA GLN A 81 -12.30 12.91 -2.88
C GLN A 81 -11.61 12.60 -1.54
N GLN A 82 -12.12 13.19 -0.46
CA GLN A 82 -11.73 12.78 0.89
C GLN A 82 -12.34 11.41 1.21
N GLU A 83 -11.54 10.48 1.74
CA GLU A 83 -12.03 9.17 2.20
C GLU A 83 -12.69 9.25 3.58
N SER A 84 -13.47 8.22 3.92
CA SER A 84 -13.76 7.88 5.31
C SER A 84 -13.50 6.40 5.58
N THR A 85 -12.77 6.10 6.66
CA THR A 85 -12.39 4.72 7.01
C THR A 85 -13.47 3.98 7.80
N TRP A 86 -14.53 4.66 8.23
CA TRP A 86 -15.59 4.10 9.06
C TRP A 86 -16.88 3.76 8.30
N MET A 87 -16.96 4.05 7.00
CA MET A 87 -18.14 3.80 6.17
C MET A 87 -18.17 2.37 5.58
N GLY A 88 -17.79 1.37 6.39
CA GLY A 88 -17.80 -0.05 6.02
C GLY A 88 -16.61 -0.51 5.17
N SER A 89 -15.98 0.38 4.41
CA SER A 89 -14.71 0.19 3.70
C SER A 89 -13.98 1.53 3.62
N PRO A 90 -12.63 1.58 3.68
CA PRO A 90 -11.89 2.80 3.37
C PRO A 90 -12.09 3.30 1.94
N ASP A 91 -12.53 2.42 1.02
CA ASP A 91 -12.80 2.77 -0.38
C ASP A 91 -14.26 3.21 -0.62
N TYR A 92 -15.08 3.36 0.42
CA TYR A 92 -16.52 3.64 0.29
C TYR A 92 -16.85 4.80 -0.65
N GLU A 93 -16.16 5.94 -0.49
CA GLU A 93 -16.36 7.11 -1.34
C GLU A 93 -15.88 6.88 -2.77
N MET A 94 -14.77 6.17 -2.95
CA MET A 94 -14.18 5.86 -4.26
C MET A 94 -15.10 4.93 -5.05
N ASP A 95 -15.57 3.86 -4.40
CA ASP A 95 -16.53 2.91 -4.96
C ASP A 95 -17.83 3.62 -5.38
N TYR A 96 -18.32 4.54 -4.54
CA TYR A 96 -19.53 5.29 -4.84
C TYR A 96 -19.38 6.20 -6.07
N ILE A 97 -18.23 6.88 -6.20
CA ILE A 97 -17.94 7.70 -7.38
C ILE A 97 -17.83 6.82 -8.63
N GLN A 98 -17.11 5.69 -8.54
CA GLN A 98 -16.96 4.76 -9.64
C GLN A 98 -18.32 4.19 -10.09
N GLU A 99 -19.20 3.82 -9.16
CA GLU A 99 -20.54 3.30 -9.43
C GLU A 99 -21.40 4.33 -10.21
N ILE A 100 -21.33 5.61 -9.85
CA ILE A 100 -22.18 6.65 -10.44
C ILE A 100 -21.60 7.22 -11.74
N THR A 101 -20.29 7.39 -11.79
CA THR A 101 -19.62 8.18 -12.83
C THR A 101 -18.87 7.31 -13.83
N GLY A 102 -18.53 6.08 -13.46
CA GLY A 102 -17.64 5.20 -14.22
C GLY A 102 -16.16 5.58 -14.13
N LYS A 103 -15.81 6.57 -13.30
CA LYS A 103 -14.47 7.15 -13.16
C LYS A 103 -14.02 7.13 -11.69
N LEU A 104 -12.72 7.11 -11.46
CA LEU A 104 -12.11 7.35 -10.15
C LEU A 104 -11.54 8.78 -10.08
N PRO A 105 -11.52 9.43 -8.90
CA PRO A 105 -10.91 10.75 -8.76
C PRO A 105 -9.43 10.73 -9.08
N ALA A 106 -8.86 11.82 -9.59
CA ALA A 106 -7.42 11.92 -9.81
C ALA A 106 -6.63 11.87 -8.49
N MET A 107 -7.20 12.42 -7.42
CA MET A 107 -6.55 12.55 -6.12
C MET A 107 -7.39 11.95 -4.98
N ARG A 108 -6.73 11.23 -4.08
CA ARG A 108 -7.32 10.71 -2.84
C ARG A 108 -6.91 11.58 -1.66
N GLY A 109 -7.89 12.08 -0.92
CA GLY A 109 -7.71 12.79 0.34
C GLY A 109 -7.73 11.83 1.52
N LEU A 110 -6.70 11.87 2.35
CA LEU A 110 -6.54 11.07 3.56
C LEU A 110 -6.32 11.97 4.79
N ASP A 111 -6.42 11.39 5.98
CA ASP A 111 -6.27 12.12 7.24
C ASP A 111 -5.52 11.29 8.27
N PHE A 112 -4.41 11.81 8.79
CA PHE A 112 -3.65 11.20 9.91
C PHE A 112 -4.37 11.26 11.26
N MET A 113 -5.64 11.67 11.29
CA MET A 113 -6.51 11.66 12.45
C MET A 113 -6.48 10.31 13.18
N ASN A 114 -6.64 10.37 14.51
CA ASN A 114 -6.65 9.21 15.40
C ASN A 114 -5.35 8.39 15.39
N ASN A 115 -4.24 8.99 14.91
CA ASN A 115 -2.95 8.34 14.76
C ASN A 115 -3.00 7.14 13.79
N ASP A 116 -3.88 7.16 12.77
CA ASP A 116 -3.92 6.15 11.70
C ASP A 116 -2.75 6.34 10.71
N PHE A 117 -1.52 6.47 11.22
CA PHE A 117 -0.35 6.73 10.39
C PHE A 117 -0.09 5.58 9.41
N ALA A 118 0.03 4.34 9.92
CA ALA A 118 0.31 3.18 9.09
C ALA A 118 -0.81 2.87 8.09
N GLY A 119 -2.07 3.07 8.48
CA GLY A 119 -3.20 2.86 7.58
C GLY A 119 -3.22 3.88 6.44
N VAL A 120 -2.96 5.16 6.75
CA VAL A 120 -2.87 6.21 5.74
C VAL A 120 -1.66 6.02 4.83
N VAL A 121 -0.50 5.62 5.36
CA VAL A 121 0.69 5.28 4.53
C VAL A 121 0.32 4.21 3.51
N ASN A 122 -0.22 3.07 3.97
CA ASN A 122 -0.61 1.97 3.09
C ASN A 122 -1.60 2.41 2.01
N ARG A 123 -2.65 3.16 2.37
CA ARG A 123 -3.66 3.62 1.40
C ARG A 123 -3.13 4.69 0.44
N SER A 124 -2.10 5.44 0.84
CA SER A 124 -1.43 6.41 0.00
C SER A 124 -0.58 5.70 -1.06
N GLU A 125 0.23 4.72 -0.65
CA GLU A 125 1.01 3.87 -1.56
C GLU A 125 0.11 3.10 -2.54
N GLU A 126 -0.98 2.50 -2.04
CA GLU A 126 -1.97 1.81 -2.87
C GLU A 126 -2.66 2.73 -3.91
N TRP A 127 -2.75 4.03 -3.63
CA TRP A 127 -3.35 4.99 -4.55
C TRP A 127 -2.33 5.53 -5.55
N ASP A 128 -1.12 5.85 -5.09
CA ASP A 128 0.01 6.26 -5.95
C ASP A 128 0.38 5.16 -6.95
N ALA A 129 0.39 3.89 -6.52
CA ALA A 129 0.61 2.74 -7.40
C ALA A 129 -0.46 2.59 -8.50
N LYS A 130 -1.62 3.24 -8.38
CA LYS A 130 -2.64 3.31 -9.45
C LYS A 130 -2.43 4.50 -10.40
N GLY A 131 -1.33 5.24 -10.25
CA GLY A 131 -1.06 6.51 -10.92
C GLY A 131 -1.78 7.70 -10.30
N GLY A 132 -2.34 7.56 -9.10
CA GLY A 132 -3.17 8.58 -8.45
C GLY A 132 -2.37 9.53 -7.56
N LEU A 133 -2.84 10.77 -7.42
CA LEU A 133 -2.20 11.73 -6.52
C LEU A 133 -2.69 11.56 -5.08
N VAL A 134 -1.83 11.88 -4.10
CA VAL A 134 -2.11 11.75 -2.67
C VAL A 134 -2.14 13.12 -2.01
N THR A 135 -3.20 13.41 -1.25
CA THR A 135 -3.24 14.57 -0.35
C THR A 135 -3.61 14.14 1.06
N ILE A 136 -2.87 14.64 2.06
CA ILE A 136 -3.04 14.23 3.45
C ILE A 136 -3.25 15.47 4.31
N CYS A 137 -4.37 15.52 5.03
CA CYS A 137 -4.59 16.46 6.12
C CYS A 137 -4.33 15.81 7.48
N TRP A 138 -4.39 16.61 8.56
CA TRP A 138 -4.22 16.06 9.89
C TRP A 138 -5.09 16.75 10.94
N HIS A 139 -6.20 16.10 11.32
CA HIS A 139 -6.95 16.48 12.52
C HIS A 139 -6.28 15.91 13.78
N THR A 140 -5.73 16.78 14.62
CA THR A 140 -4.93 16.37 15.78
C THR A 140 -5.02 17.35 16.95
N GLY A 141 -5.01 16.85 18.17
CA GLY A 141 -4.72 17.62 19.38
C GLY A 141 -3.26 18.04 19.46
N VAL A 142 -2.92 18.87 20.45
CA VAL A 142 -1.57 19.41 20.65
C VAL A 142 -0.53 18.28 20.82
N ASN A 143 -0.92 17.21 21.51
CA ASN A 143 -0.08 16.04 21.80
C ASN A 143 -0.58 14.76 21.08
N GLY A 144 -1.37 14.92 20.02
CA GLY A 144 -2.02 13.83 19.30
C GLY A 144 -3.50 13.60 19.68
N SER A 145 -4.10 12.64 18.95
CA SER A 145 -5.52 12.21 18.88
C SER A 145 -6.51 13.22 18.28
N GLY A 146 -7.63 12.71 17.73
CA GLY A 146 -8.25 13.21 16.51
C GLY A 146 -9.11 14.49 16.57
N TYR A 147 -10.26 14.44 15.91
CA TYR A 147 -11.08 15.62 15.61
C TYR A 147 -11.60 16.37 16.86
N GLN A 148 -11.89 15.66 17.95
CA GLN A 148 -12.46 16.34 19.12
C GLN A 148 -11.37 17.16 19.85
N GLU A 149 -10.18 16.60 19.99
CA GLU A 149 -9.04 17.25 20.60
C GLU A 149 -8.55 18.44 19.76
N SER A 150 -8.62 18.33 18.43
CA SER A 150 -8.31 19.47 17.55
C SER A 150 -9.18 20.69 17.87
N LEU A 151 -10.45 20.48 18.24
CA LEU A 151 -11.41 21.51 18.64
C LEU A 151 -11.30 21.95 20.10
N ASP A 152 -11.00 21.04 21.03
CA ASP A 152 -11.10 21.33 22.46
C ASP A 152 -9.83 21.95 23.04
N ASP A 153 -8.66 21.59 22.51
CA ASP A 153 -7.38 21.99 23.07
C ASP A 153 -7.20 23.51 23.09
N LYS A 154 -6.61 24.01 24.18
CA LYS A 154 -6.34 25.44 24.44
C LYS A 154 -4.92 25.58 24.97
N PRO A 155 -3.90 25.41 24.13
CA PRO A 155 -2.52 25.45 24.58
C PRO A 155 -2.10 26.85 25.05
N ASP A 156 -1.14 26.87 25.96
CA ASP A 156 -0.35 28.05 26.26
C ASP A 156 0.73 28.21 25.18
N PHE A 157 0.50 29.10 24.23
CA PHE A 157 1.38 29.28 23.06
C PHE A 157 2.78 29.77 23.42
N ASP A 158 2.94 30.51 24.52
CA ASP A 158 4.27 30.95 24.95
C ASP A 158 5.12 29.75 25.35
N LYS A 159 4.53 28.76 26.03
CA LYS A 159 5.23 27.52 26.35
C LYS A 159 5.35 26.61 25.14
N LEU A 160 4.25 26.40 24.41
CA LEU A 160 4.19 25.49 23.28
C LEU A 160 5.24 25.83 22.20
N LEU A 161 5.55 27.11 22.02
CA LEU A 161 6.53 27.61 21.04
C LEU A 161 7.91 27.95 21.67
N THR A 162 8.12 27.62 22.94
CA THR A 162 9.43 27.77 23.61
C THR A 162 10.10 26.41 23.76
N GLU A 163 11.22 26.24 23.06
CA GLU A 163 12.03 25.02 23.10
C GLU A 163 12.42 24.63 24.55
N GLY A 164 12.33 23.33 24.83
CA GLY A 164 12.69 22.76 26.13
C GLY A 164 11.59 22.78 27.20
N THR A 165 10.44 23.42 26.93
CA THR A 165 9.26 23.27 27.80
C THR A 165 8.61 21.90 27.64
N ASP A 166 7.86 21.46 28.64
CA ASP A 166 7.13 20.17 28.57
C ASP A 166 6.09 20.18 27.43
N GLU A 167 5.40 21.31 27.22
CA GLU A 167 4.43 21.49 26.16
C GLU A 167 5.07 21.40 24.77
N TYR A 168 6.21 22.07 24.55
CA TYR A 168 6.97 21.98 23.29
C TYR A 168 7.43 20.55 23.02
N ASN A 169 8.05 19.90 24.01
CA ASN A 169 8.59 18.54 23.85
C ASN A 169 7.50 17.52 23.56
N ALA A 170 6.32 17.66 24.18
CA ALA A 170 5.18 16.78 23.95
C ALA A 170 4.60 16.96 22.54
N MET A 171 4.49 18.20 22.05
CA MET A 171 4.07 18.50 20.68
C MET A 171 5.06 17.94 19.65
N MET A 172 6.37 18.15 19.86
CA MET A 172 7.41 17.61 18.98
C MET A 172 7.35 16.09 18.88
N LYS A 173 7.13 15.38 20.00
CA LYS A 173 6.97 13.93 19.99
C LYS A 173 5.75 13.47 19.19
N SER A 174 4.66 14.25 19.22
CA SER A 174 3.48 13.96 18.38
C SER A 174 3.84 14.10 16.90
N TRP A 175 4.51 15.21 16.56
CA TRP A 175 4.95 15.51 15.20
C TRP A 175 5.98 14.51 14.67
N ASP A 176 6.86 13.96 15.52
CA ASP A 176 7.83 12.93 15.14
C ASP A 176 7.14 11.68 14.58
N ASN A 177 5.94 11.33 15.04
CA ASN A 177 5.20 10.18 14.53
C ASN A 177 4.66 10.46 13.12
N ALA A 178 4.11 11.66 12.89
CA ALA A 178 3.62 12.07 11.57
C ALA A 178 4.79 12.22 10.57
N ALA A 179 5.90 12.80 11.00
CA ALA A 179 7.09 12.96 10.16
C ALA A 179 7.67 11.61 9.73
N LYS A 180 7.70 10.61 10.62
CA LYS A 180 8.13 9.24 10.28
C LYS A 180 7.19 8.57 9.26
N ALA A 181 5.88 8.74 9.42
CA ALA A 181 4.92 8.22 8.45
C ALA A 181 5.06 8.87 7.07
N LEU A 182 5.29 10.18 7.02
CA LEU A 182 5.60 10.88 5.76
C LEU A 182 6.98 10.48 5.21
N GLN A 183 7.92 10.09 6.07
CA GLN A 183 9.22 9.57 5.67
C GLN A 183 9.10 8.20 5.00
N GLU A 184 8.20 7.33 5.48
CA GLU A 184 7.87 6.07 4.80
C GLU A 184 7.37 6.36 3.37
N LEU A 185 6.45 7.32 3.21
CA LEU A 185 5.98 7.74 1.88
C LEU A 185 7.08 8.38 1.02
N ARG A 186 7.99 9.14 1.62
CA ARG A 186 9.16 9.69 0.92
C ARG A 186 10.04 8.57 0.38
N ASP A 187 10.32 7.59 1.22
CA ASP A 187 11.20 6.46 0.90
C ASP A 187 10.57 5.55 -0.16
N ALA A 188 9.24 5.55 -0.27
CA ALA A 188 8.47 4.95 -1.35
C ALA A 188 8.31 5.85 -2.60
N ASP A 189 8.97 7.02 -2.65
CA ASP A 189 8.83 8.05 -3.69
C ASP A 189 7.37 8.42 -4.01
N VAL A 190 6.55 8.58 -2.96
CA VAL A 190 5.16 9.04 -3.06
C VAL A 190 5.09 10.55 -2.77
N PRO A 191 4.74 11.39 -3.76
CA PRO A 191 4.49 12.82 -3.55
C PRO A 191 3.24 13.04 -2.70
N VAL A 192 3.34 13.88 -1.68
CA VAL A 192 2.24 14.18 -0.76
C VAL A 192 1.90 15.67 -0.82
N LEU A 193 0.68 16.00 -1.22
CA LEU A 193 0.11 17.32 -1.00
C LEU A 193 -0.27 17.43 0.49
N TRP A 194 0.69 17.91 1.29
CA TRP A 194 0.63 17.96 2.75
C TRP A 194 -0.13 19.20 3.23
N ARG A 195 -1.22 18.97 3.98
CA ARG A 195 -2.17 20.00 4.43
C ARG A 195 -2.33 20.03 5.96
N PRO A 196 -1.28 20.36 6.72
CA PRO A 196 -1.39 20.49 8.16
C PRO A 196 -2.18 21.75 8.53
N PHE A 197 -2.73 21.78 9.75
CA PHE A 197 -3.30 22.98 10.36
C PHE A 197 -4.33 23.75 9.50
N HIS A 198 -5.13 23.03 8.71
CA HIS A 198 -6.18 23.62 7.88
C HIS A 198 -7.23 24.42 8.69
N GLU A 199 -7.90 25.35 8.01
CA GLU A 199 -8.91 26.25 8.59
C GLU A 199 -8.41 27.11 9.77
N PHE A 200 -7.10 27.36 9.83
CA PHE A 200 -6.45 28.09 10.92
C PHE A 200 -7.07 29.46 11.23
N ASP A 201 -7.51 30.19 10.19
CA ASP A 201 -8.08 31.53 10.34
C ASP A 201 -9.53 31.52 10.87
N GLY A 202 -10.17 30.35 10.87
CA GLY A 202 -11.45 30.10 11.52
C GLY A 202 -11.38 30.14 13.04
N GLN A 203 -10.23 29.78 13.62
CA GLN A 203 -9.92 29.77 15.06
C GLN A 203 -10.78 28.81 15.91
N TRP A 204 -11.49 27.86 15.29
CA TRP A 204 -12.15 26.77 16.03
C TRP A 204 -11.17 25.67 16.45
N PHE A 205 -10.15 25.39 15.62
CA PHE A 205 -9.08 24.46 15.97
C PHE A 205 -7.98 25.12 16.80
N TRP A 206 -7.32 24.35 17.66
CA TRP A 206 -6.34 24.87 18.62
C TRP A 206 -5.22 25.67 17.96
N TRP A 207 -4.73 25.25 16.78
CA TRP A 207 -3.65 25.91 16.05
C TRP A 207 -4.01 27.32 15.58
N GLY A 208 -5.31 27.64 15.45
CA GLY A 208 -5.80 28.99 15.14
C GLY A 208 -6.09 29.87 16.35
N LYS A 209 -6.33 29.29 17.54
CA LYS A 209 -6.80 30.05 18.72
C LYS A 209 -5.77 31.04 19.26
N GLY A 210 -4.49 30.83 19.00
CA GLY A 210 -3.39 31.69 19.42
C GLY A 210 -3.24 32.99 18.60
N GLY A 211 -4.04 33.16 17.55
CA GLY A 211 -3.91 34.27 16.61
C GLY A 211 -2.82 34.06 15.56
N ALA A 212 -2.80 34.95 14.57
CA ALA A 212 -2.00 34.79 13.35
C ALA A 212 -0.49 34.68 13.60
N ASP A 213 0.07 35.51 14.49
CA ASP A 213 1.51 35.50 14.79
C ASP A 213 1.98 34.15 15.35
N ASN A 214 1.17 33.51 16.19
CA ASN A 214 1.50 32.21 16.77
C ASN A 214 1.29 31.08 15.76
N PHE A 215 0.27 31.16 14.93
CA PHE A 215 0.07 30.21 13.83
C PHE A 215 1.25 30.25 12.84
N ILE A 216 1.72 31.44 12.44
CA ILE A 216 2.86 31.56 11.51
C ILE A 216 4.12 30.92 12.12
N LYS A 217 4.38 31.13 13.41
CA LYS A 217 5.50 30.45 14.10
C LYS A 217 5.32 28.94 14.11
N LEU A 218 4.11 28.46 14.40
CA LEU A 218 3.80 27.03 14.44
C LEU A 218 3.98 26.36 13.08
N TRP A 219 3.48 26.99 12.00
CA TRP A 219 3.63 26.52 10.63
C TRP A 219 5.10 26.40 10.23
N ARG A 220 5.87 27.48 10.42
CA ARG A 220 7.30 27.51 10.09
C ARG A 220 8.08 26.48 10.90
N LEU A 221 7.74 26.30 12.17
CA LEU A 221 8.37 25.30 13.03
C LEU A 221 8.12 23.87 12.54
N MET A 222 6.90 23.53 12.10
CA MET A 222 6.63 22.22 11.49
C MET A 222 7.35 22.08 10.15
N HIS A 223 7.33 23.12 9.32
CA HIS A 223 8.03 23.12 8.04
C HIS A 223 9.51 22.84 8.19
N ASP A 224 10.22 23.63 9.00
CA ASP A 224 11.66 23.47 9.23
C ASP A 224 11.97 22.08 9.79
N LYS A 225 11.15 21.58 10.73
CA LYS A 225 11.33 20.21 11.25
C LYS A 225 11.12 19.15 10.17
N PHE A 226 10.06 19.24 9.38
CA PHE A 226 9.70 18.18 8.43
C PHE A 226 10.64 18.19 7.23
N THR A 227 10.95 19.38 6.71
CA THR A 227 11.80 19.54 5.54
C THR A 227 13.29 19.45 5.89
N ASP A 228 13.77 20.15 6.94
CA ASP A 228 15.21 20.22 7.22
C ASP A 228 15.70 19.10 8.15
N GLU A 229 14.96 18.76 9.21
CA GLU A 229 15.38 17.71 10.16
C GLU A 229 15.07 16.30 9.62
N TYR A 230 13.88 16.10 9.06
CA TYR A 230 13.45 14.79 8.53
C TYR A 230 13.78 14.58 7.06
N GLY A 231 14.17 15.63 6.33
CA GLY A 231 14.49 15.55 4.90
C GLY A 231 13.29 15.15 4.04
N LEU A 232 12.08 15.58 4.40
CA LEU A 232 10.85 15.26 3.66
C LEU A 232 10.73 16.12 2.41
N ASN A 233 11.45 15.74 1.36
CA ASN A 233 11.43 16.39 0.05
C ASN A 233 10.29 15.89 -0.86
N ASN A 234 9.44 14.98 -0.38
CA ASN A 234 8.25 14.51 -1.08
C ASN A 234 6.98 15.34 -0.75
N LEU A 235 7.10 16.39 0.06
CA LEU A 235 5.96 17.21 0.47
C LEU A 235 5.78 18.42 -0.43
N ILE A 236 4.54 18.65 -0.88
CA ILE A 236 4.05 19.92 -1.42
C ILE A 236 3.22 20.57 -0.32
N TRP A 237 3.66 21.72 0.20
CA TRP A 237 3.05 22.40 1.35
C TRP A 237 1.80 23.17 0.93
N VAL A 238 0.63 22.72 1.41
CA VAL A 238 -0.68 23.28 1.06
C VAL A 238 -1.30 24.00 2.25
N LEU A 239 -1.44 25.33 2.15
CA LEU A 239 -2.02 26.19 3.17
C LEU A 239 -3.53 26.38 2.96
N GLY A 240 -4.36 25.72 3.76
CA GLY A 240 -5.82 25.79 3.67
C GLY A 240 -6.48 26.78 4.62
N TYR A 241 -7.07 27.85 4.08
CA TYR A 241 -7.92 28.79 4.81
C TYR A 241 -9.33 28.24 5.02
N SER A 242 -10.03 28.74 6.04
CA SER A 242 -11.49 28.64 6.11
C SER A 242 -12.17 29.47 5.02
N GLY A 243 -13.50 29.34 4.88
CA GLY A 243 -14.27 30.01 3.81
C GLY A 243 -14.28 31.54 3.85
N GLU A 244 -13.93 32.17 4.98
CA GLU A 244 -13.93 33.62 5.07
C GLU A 244 -12.62 34.27 4.59
N VAL A 245 -11.50 33.55 4.55
CA VAL A 245 -10.13 34.05 4.25
C VAL A 245 -9.82 35.38 4.94
N LYS A 246 -9.12 35.31 6.08
CA LYS A 246 -8.71 36.48 6.87
C LYS A 246 -7.25 36.87 6.60
N ASP A 247 -6.99 38.17 6.61
CA ASP A 247 -5.65 38.73 6.37
C ASP A 247 -4.69 38.44 7.55
N GLY A 248 -3.39 38.43 7.26
CA GLY A 248 -2.32 38.40 8.26
C GLY A 248 -1.84 37.01 8.69
N TRP A 249 -2.40 35.93 8.13
CA TRP A 249 -2.06 34.55 8.49
C TRP A 249 -1.05 33.87 7.57
N TYR A 250 -0.63 34.53 6.48
CA TYR A 250 0.23 33.93 5.46
C TYR A 250 1.66 33.71 6.00
N PRO A 251 2.18 32.47 6.04
CA PRO A 251 3.51 32.18 6.57
C PRO A 251 4.68 32.68 5.72
N GLY A 252 4.46 33.07 4.46
CA GLY A 252 5.51 33.50 3.53
C GLY A 252 5.64 32.56 2.33
N ASP A 253 6.11 33.09 1.19
CA ASP A 253 6.26 32.33 -0.06
C ASP A 253 7.28 31.19 0.06
N GLU A 254 8.22 31.30 1.00
CA GLU A 254 9.25 30.28 1.25
C GLU A 254 8.73 29.06 2.01
N TYR A 255 7.49 29.10 2.54
CA TYR A 255 6.93 28.07 3.43
C TYR A 255 5.66 27.40 2.88
N VAL A 256 5.20 27.78 1.69
CA VAL A 256 3.89 27.40 1.15
C VAL A 256 4.01 27.19 -0.34
N ASP A 257 3.62 26.06 -0.89
CA ASP A 257 3.65 25.78 -2.33
C ASP A 257 2.31 26.09 -3.02
N ILE A 258 1.21 25.83 -2.31
CA ILE A 258 -0.17 25.98 -2.77
C ILE A 258 -1.01 26.59 -1.64
N ILE A 259 -1.94 27.50 -1.96
CA ILE A 259 -2.93 28.00 -1.00
C ILE A 259 -4.32 27.49 -1.34
N GLY A 260 -5.26 27.48 -0.40
CA GLY A 260 -6.63 27.07 -0.70
C GLY A 260 -7.64 27.59 0.31
N SER A 261 -8.92 27.31 0.05
CA SER A 261 -9.98 27.64 1.00
C SER A 261 -11.13 26.65 0.96
N ASP A 262 -11.70 26.38 2.13
CA ASP A 262 -12.82 25.48 2.36
C ASP A 262 -14.16 26.20 2.27
N THR A 263 -15.16 25.62 1.60
CA THR A 263 -16.55 26.08 1.77
C THR A 263 -17.58 24.99 1.51
N TYR A 264 -18.66 25.05 2.27
CA TYR A 264 -19.76 24.10 2.24
C TYR A 264 -21.09 24.75 1.79
N ASP A 265 -21.03 25.96 1.24
CA ASP A 265 -22.20 26.78 0.87
C ASP A 265 -22.77 26.49 -0.54
N ASN A 266 -22.18 25.54 -1.28
CA ASN A 266 -22.51 25.18 -2.68
C ASN A 266 -22.20 26.29 -3.70
N SER A 267 -21.36 27.26 -3.35
CA SER A 267 -20.73 28.19 -4.30
C SER A 267 -19.46 27.57 -4.91
N THR A 268 -18.87 28.29 -5.87
CA THR A 268 -17.53 27.99 -6.41
C THR A 268 -16.40 28.50 -5.50
N ASN A 269 -16.75 29.05 -4.33
CA ASN A 269 -15.87 29.76 -3.41
C ASN A 269 -15.23 31.04 -3.97
N LYS A 270 -15.90 31.72 -4.91
CA LYS A 270 -15.39 32.93 -5.59
C LYS A 270 -14.91 34.04 -4.64
N SER A 271 -15.59 34.22 -3.51
CA SER A 271 -15.22 35.23 -2.51
C SER A 271 -13.85 34.94 -1.89
N ALA A 272 -13.55 33.67 -1.60
CA ALA A 272 -12.23 33.26 -1.12
C ALA A 272 -11.18 33.43 -2.23
N TRP A 273 -11.49 33.02 -3.47
CA TRP A 273 -10.62 33.22 -4.63
C TRP A 273 -10.14 34.68 -4.74
N ASP A 274 -11.07 35.64 -4.70
CA ASP A 274 -10.77 37.09 -4.82
C ASP A 274 -9.88 37.64 -3.69
N LYS A 275 -9.78 36.93 -2.57
CA LYS A 275 -8.91 37.28 -1.46
C LYS A 275 -7.56 36.60 -1.60
N LEU A 276 -7.56 35.30 -1.92
CA LEU A 276 -6.35 34.49 -2.08
C LEU A 276 -5.43 35.04 -3.20
N VAL A 277 -5.98 35.50 -4.33
CA VAL A 277 -5.20 36.14 -5.42
C VAL A 277 -4.48 37.43 -5.00
N LYS A 278 -4.80 38.00 -3.84
CA LYS A 278 -4.11 39.20 -3.30
C LYS A 278 -2.99 38.83 -2.33
N ILE A 279 -2.90 37.56 -1.94
CA ILE A 279 -1.92 37.06 -0.97
C ILE A 279 -0.66 36.58 -1.70
N THR A 280 -0.80 35.77 -2.74
CA THR A 280 0.31 35.25 -3.55
C THR A 280 -0.16 34.86 -4.95
N ASP A 281 0.78 34.67 -5.88
CA ASP A 281 0.54 34.22 -7.26
C ASP A 281 0.59 32.68 -7.42
N LYS A 282 0.78 31.95 -6.31
CA LYS A 282 0.85 30.48 -6.30
C LYS A 282 -0.49 29.83 -6.69
N PRO A 283 -0.47 28.56 -7.14
CA PRO A 283 -1.69 27.82 -7.42
C PRO A 283 -2.65 27.82 -6.24
N MET A 284 -3.95 27.84 -6.54
CA MET A 284 -5.01 27.87 -5.53
C MET A 284 -5.93 26.66 -5.63
N ALA A 285 -6.27 26.07 -4.49
CA ALA A 285 -7.12 24.89 -4.39
C ALA A 285 -8.49 25.18 -3.77
N PHE A 286 -9.53 24.52 -4.30
CA PHE A 286 -10.80 24.40 -3.58
C PHE A 286 -10.65 23.26 -2.57
N HIS A 287 -10.09 23.66 -1.44
CA HIS A 287 -9.39 22.82 -0.48
C HIS A 287 -10.32 21.74 0.10
N GLU A 288 -11.55 22.09 0.45
CA GLU A 288 -12.66 21.18 0.77
C GLU A 288 -13.99 21.78 0.34
N CYS A 289 -14.90 20.93 -0.13
CA CYS A 289 -16.23 21.33 -0.52
C CYS A 289 -17.30 20.31 -0.16
N GLY A 290 -18.52 20.82 0.07
CA GLY A 290 -19.71 19.99 0.22
C GLY A 290 -20.21 19.51 -1.14
N LYS A 291 -21.03 20.34 -1.79
CA LYS A 291 -21.47 20.05 -3.16
C LYS A 291 -20.59 20.76 -4.15
N VAL A 292 -20.04 20.00 -5.10
CA VAL A 292 -19.30 20.57 -6.23
C VAL A 292 -20.30 21.20 -7.22
N PRO A 293 -20.21 22.51 -7.51
CA PRO A 293 -20.99 23.11 -8.57
C PRO A 293 -20.67 22.51 -9.96
N PRO A 294 -21.56 22.65 -10.95
CA PRO A 294 -21.19 22.34 -12.34
C PRO A 294 -19.97 23.16 -12.79
N ILE A 295 -19.08 22.55 -13.57
CA ILE A 295 -17.84 23.20 -14.03
C ILE A 295 -18.08 24.51 -14.80
N SER A 296 -19.16 24.58 -15.57
CA SER A 296 -19.56 25.82 -16.28
C SER A 296 -19.81 27.02 -15.36
N ARG A 297 -20.05 26.80 -14.06
CA ARG A 297 -20.15 27.87 -13.08
C ARG A 297 -18.77 28.42 -12.71
N PHE A 298 -17.78 27.55 -12.52
CA PHE A 298 -16.40 27.97 -12.26
C PHE A 298 -15.81 28.74 -13.44
N GLU A 299 -16.07 28.29 -14.68
CA GLU A 299 -15.66 29.01 -15.88
C GLU A 299 -16.29 30.39 -15.99
N LYS A 300 -17.58 30.51 -15.62
CA LYS A 300 -18.32 31.77 -15.64
C LYS A 300 -17.82 32.73 -14.57
N ASP A 301 -17.58 32.23 -13.37
CA ASP A 301 -17.19 33.03 -12.21
C ASP A 301 -15.68 33.36 -12.26
N GLY A 302 -14.88 32.62 -13.03
CA GLY A 302 -13.47 32.88 -13.29
C GLY A 302 -12.54 32.35 -12.19
N ASP A 303 -12.96 31.30 -11.50
CA ASP A 303 -12.31 30.68 -10.35
C ASP A 303 -12.02 29.19 -10.60
N MET A 304 -11.31 28.90 -11.69
CA MET A 304 -10.85 27.55 -12.01
C MET A 304 -9.69 27.14 -11.08
N TRP A 305 -10.03 26.51 -9.95
CA TRP A 305 -9.08 25.99 -8.97
C TRP A 305 -8.22 24.84 -9.50
N ALA A 306 -7.07 24.61 -8.87
CA ALA A 306 -6.17 23.50 -9.19
C ALA A 306 -6.86 22.14 -9.01
N TRP A 307 -7.67 22.01 -7.96
CA TRP A 307 -8.55 20.87 -7.72
C TRP A 307 -9.78 21.29 -6.93
N PHE A 308 -10.77 20.40 -6.88
CA PHE A 308 -11.82 20.42 -5.85
C PHE A 308 -11.75 19.12 -5.06
N MET A 309 -11.92 19.19 -3.74
CA MET A 309 -12.04 18.01 -2.89
C MET A 309 -13.43 17.93 -2.27
N ILE A 310 -14.21 16.92 -2.63
CA ILE A 310 -15.51 16.69 -1.99
C ILE A 310 -15.26 16.01 -0.63
N TRP A 311 -15.88 16.52 0.42
CA TRP A 311 -15.79 15.90 1.74
C TRP A 311 -16.53 14.56 1.79
N HIS A 312 -16.14 13.70 2.72
CA HIS A 312 -16.60 12.31 2.80
C HIS A 312 -18.06 12.18 3.31
N THR A 313 -18.55 10.94 3.42
CA THR A 313 -19.85 10.60 4.05
C THR A 313 -21.06 11.35 3.45
N ASP A 314 -21.69 12.26 4.20
CA ASP A 314 -22.95 12.88 3.79
C ASP A 314 -22.75 13.93 2.69
N HIS A 315 -21.55 14.51 2.59
CA HIS A 315 -21.26 15.54 1.60
C HIS A 315 -21.24 14.97 0.18
N ILE A 316 -20.55 13.86 -0.05
CA ILE A 316 -20.58 13.19 -1.35
C ILE A 316 -22.00 12.70 -1.70
N LYS A 317 -22.78 12.19 -0.75
CA LYS A 317 -24.19 11.79 -0.97
C LYS A 317 -25.13 12.96 -1.24
N ALA A 318 -24.80 14.16 -0.76
CA ALA A 318 -25.60 15.35 -0.97
C ALA A 318 -25.45 15.92 -2.40
N ASN A 319 -24.46 15.45 -3.16
CA ASN A 319 -24.29 15.73 -4.58
C ASN A 319 -25.24 14.86 -5.41
N SER A 320 -25.96 15.46 -6.37
CA SER A 320 -26.84 14.66 -7.23
C SER A 320 -26.01 13.78 -8.17
N PRO A 321 -26.37 12.50 -8.38
CA PRO A 321 -25.65 11.61 -9.30
C PRO A 321 -25.46 12.22 -10.69
N LYS A 322 -26.50 12.87 -11.23
CA LYS A 322 -26.43 13.56 -12.53
C LYS A 322 -25.33 14.64 -12.58
N ASN A 323 -25.15 15.39 -11.50
CA ASN A 323 -24.11 16.41 -11.43
C ASN A 323 -22.72 15.77 -11.32
N LEU A 324 -22.56 14.76 -10.45
CA LEU A 324 -21.31 14.03 -10.32
C LEU A 324 -20.88 13.40 -11.65
N THR A 325 -21.77 12.68 -12.34
CA THR A 325 -21.48 12.12 -13.66
C THR A 325 -21.07 13.22 -14.65
N SER A 326 -21.76 14.37 -14.64
CA SER A 326 -21.43 15.48 -15.55
C SER A 326 -20.09 16.16 -15.22
N VAL A 327 -19.71 16.24 -13.95
CA VAL A 327 -18.45 16.84 -13.50
C VAL A 327 -17.29 15.89 -13.84
N TYR A 328 -17.37 14.62 -13.44
CA TYR A 328 -16.32 13.62 -13.65
C TYR A 328 -16.12 13.20 -15.11
N ASN A 329 -17.10 13.42 -16.00
CA ASN A 329 -16.95 13.14 -17.44
C ASN A 329 -16.78 14.43 -18.27
N GLY A 330 -16.51 15.57 -17.62
CA GLY A 330 -16.27 16.84 -18.30
C GLY A 330 -14.81 16.97 -18.72
N ASP A 331 -14.56 17.60 -19.87
CA ASP A 331 -13.21 17.84 -20.46
C ASP A 331 -12.29 18.75 -19.63
N LYS A 332 -12.85 19.36 -18.58
CA LYS A 332 -12.19 20.30 -17.68
C LYS A 332 -11.86 19.71 -16.32
N VAL A 333 -12.25 18.46 -16.08
CA VAL A 333 -11.97 17.74 -14.84
C VAL A 333 -11.10 16.56 -15.18
N ILE A 334 -9.97 16.44 -14.49
CA ILE A 334 -9.01 15.37 -14.70
C ILE A 334 -9.34 14.27 -13.69
N THR A 335 -9.56 13.05 -14.19
CA THR A 335 -9.78 11.83 -13.41
C THR A 335 -8.52 10.97 -13.35
N LEU A 336 -8.53 9.91 -12.53
CA LEU A 336 -7.37 9.01 -12.33
C LEU A 336 -6.78 8.53 -13.65
N ASP A 337 -7.63 8.09 -14.57
CA ASP A 337 -7.24 7.54 -15.88
C ASP A 337 -6.71 8.59 -16.87
N GLU A 338 -6.72 9.87 -16.51
CA GLU A 338 -6.28 10.99 -17.36
C GLU A 338 -5.02 11.68 -16.84
N LEU A 339 -4.50 11.25 -15.67
CA LEU A 339 -3.23 11.71 -15.15
C LEU A 339 -2.06 11.23 -16.03
N PRO A 340 -1.02 12.06 -16.23
CA PRO A 340 0.21 11.60 -16.84
C PRO A 340 0.96 10.68 -15.87
N ASP A 341 1.84 9.87 -16.42
CA ASP A 341 2.84 9.15 -15.62
C ASP A 341 3.89 10.15 -15.10
N PHE A 342 4.09 10.18 -13.79
CA PHE A 342 5.03 11.09 -13.12
C PHE A 342 6.40 10.44 -12.84
N ASP A 343 6.56 9.14 -13.10
CA ASP A 343 7.73 8.36 -12.68
C ASP A 343 8.92 8.41 -13.68
N ASP A 344 8.98 9.37 -14.63
CA ASP A 344 9.93 9.45 -15.77
C ASP A 344 10.66 8.13 -16.10
N LYS A 345 10.02 7.31 -16.93
CA LYS A 345 10.75 6.33 -17.76
C LYS A 345 11.05 6.87 -19.16
N SER A 346 11.39 8.16 -19.31
CA SER A 346 11.97 8.66 -20.58
C SER A 346 12.71 10.00 -20.49
N ASP A 347 14.04 9.99 -20.65
CA ASP A 347 14.78 10.59 -21.79
C ASP A 347 16.27 10.75 -21.43
N THR A 348 17.12 9.80 -21.84
CA THR A 348 18.42 10.10 -22.47
C THR A 348 19.08 8.85 -23.04
N SER A 349 19.33 8.91 -24.34
CA SER A 349 20.30 8.12 -25.13
C SER A 349 19.96 6.66 -25.48
N GLU A 350 19.98 6.42 -26.80
CA GLU A 350 19.91 5.12 -27.46
C GLU A 350 20.96 4.13 -26.89
N THR A 351 20.52 3.15 -26.09
CA THR A 351 21.03 1.76 -26.03
C THR A 351 20.00 0.89 -25.28
N PRO A 352 19.94 -0.43 -25.53
CA PRO A 352 18.68 -1.18 -25.69
C PRO A 352 17.86 -1.29 -24.39
N VAL A 353 16.58 -0.92 -24.50
CA VAL A 353 15.54 -1.16 -23.49
C VAL A 353 15.53 -2.65 -23.12
N ASN A 354 15.59 -2.88 -21.82
CA ASN A 354 15.77 -4.15 -21.14
C ASN A 354 14.63 -5.14 -21.49
N GLU A 355 14.95 -6.29 -22.09
CA GLU A 355 13.99 -7.35 -22.42
C GLU A 355 13.19 -7.86 -21.20
N LYS A 356 13.66 -7.58 -19.97
CA LYS A 356 13.06 -8.05 -18.72
C LYS A 356 11.81 -7.25 -18.28
N GLU A 357 11.81 -5.91 -18.40
CA GLU A 357 10.63 -5.09 -18.05
C GLU A 357 9.44 -5.36 -19.00
N ASN A 358 9.73 -5.55 -20.29
CA ASN A 358 8.74 -5.94 -21.30
C ASN A 358 8.20 -7.37 -21.08
N ARG A 359 8.94 -8.25 -20.38
CA ARG A 359 8.50 -9.62 -20.06
C ARG A 359 7.49 -9.66 -18.91
N MET A 360 7.68 -8.88 -17.85
CA MET A 360 6.74 -8.86 -16.72
C MET A 360 5.37 -8.30 -17.11
N GLU A 361 5.32 -7.21 -17.89
CA GLU A 361 4.07 -6.70 -18.46
C GLU A 361 3.39 -7.74 -19.35
N LYS A 362 4.16 -8.39 -20.24
CA LYS A 362 3.64 -9.47 -21.08
C LYS A 362 3.08 -10.64 -20.25
N TYR A 363 3.74 -11.03 -19.16
CA TYR A 363 3.22 -12.09 -18.30
C TYR A 363 1.98 -11.64 -17.52
N ALA A 364 1.92 -10.38 -17.09
CA ALA A 364 0.72 -9.81 -16.47
C ALA A 364 -0.48 -9.83 -17.45
N ASP A 365 -0.28 -9.46 -18.70
CA ASP A 365 -1.29 -9.52 -19.77
C ASP A 365 -1.75 -10.95 -20.07
N MET A 366 -0.92 -11.95 -19.81
CA MET A 366 -1.28 -13.36 -19.97
C MET A 366 -2.16 -13.89 -18.85
N ILE A 367 -2.18 -13.26 -17.67
CA ILE A 367 -2.94 -13.75 -16.52
C ILE A 367 -4.43 -13.55 -16.74
N VAL A 368 -5.18 -14.64 -16.61
CA VAL A 368 -6.64 -14.63 -16.60
C VAL A 368 -7.15 -15.03 -15.22
N GLU A 369 -8.20 -14.38 -14.73
CA GLU A 369 -8.80 -14.71 -13.43
C GLU A 369 -9.27 -16.17 -13.38
N LEU A 370 -10.03 -16.59 -14.40
CA LEU A 370 -10.49 -17.96 -14.58
C LEU A 370 -10.23 -18.38 -16.02
N PRO A 371 -9.69 -19.58 -16.25
CA PRO A 371 -9.53 -20.10 -17.61
C PRO A 371 -10.89 -20.35 -18.27
N SER A 372 -10.93 -20.34 -19.60
CA SER A 372 -12.14 -20.68 -20.35
C SER A 372 -12.58 -22.14 -20.11
N ASP A 373 -13.88 -22.40 -20.22
CA ASP A 373 -14.46 -23.74 -20.04
C ASP A 373 -13.72 -24.82 -20.84
N GLY A 374 -13.50 -25.98 -20.19
CA GLY A 374 -12.89 -27.17 -20.81
C GLY A 374 -11.36 -27.19 -20.80
N TYR A 375 -10.67 -26.19 -20.21
CA TYR A 375 -9.20 -26.16 -20.11
C TYR A 375 -8.61 -27.38 -19.40
N ASP A 376 -9.35 -27.97 -18.46
CA ASP A 376 -8.96 -29.07 -17.59
C ASP A 376 -9.62 -30.41 -17.97
N GLU A 377 -10.41 -30.43 -19.05
CA GLU A 377 -11.10 -31.63 -19.50
C GLU A 377 -10.22 -32.44 -20.47
N PRO A 378 -10.31 -33.79 -20.44
CA PRO A 378 -9.65 -34.63 -21.43
C PRO A 378 -10.17 -34.38 -22.85
N ARG A 379 -9.25 -34.26 -23.80
CA ARG A 379 -9.53 -34.11 -25.23
C ARG A 379 -9.56 -35.48 -25.91
N GLU A 380 -10.46 -35.64 -26.89
CA GLU A 380 -10.60 -36.90 -27.63
C GLU A 380 -9.30 -37.27 -28.37
N GLY A 381 -8.86 -38.52 -28.24
CA GLY A 381 -7.66 -39.03 -28.89
C GLY A 381 -6.33 -38.66 -28.22
N VAL A 382 -6.34 -37.88 -27.14
CA VAL A 382 -5.14 -37.52 -26.37
C VAL A 382 -4.88 -38.54 -25.26
N THR A 383 -3.62 -38.99 -25.13
CA THR A 383 -3.17 -39.79 -23.99
C THR A 383 -2.52 -38.86 -22.97
N TYR A 384 -3.06 -38.85 -21.75
CA TYR A 384 -2.56 -38.01 -20.67
C TYR A 384 -1.54 -38.76 -19.82
N PRO A 385 -0.36 -38.18 -19.52
CA PRO A 385 0.61 -38.80 -18.63
C PRO A 385 0.03 -39.05 -17.23
N GLU A 386 0.48 -40.12 -16.58
CA GLU A 386 0.09 -40.45 -15.22
C GLU A 386 1.25 -40.21 -14.25
N PHE A 387 0.93 -39.72 -13.05
CA PHE A 387 1.89 -39.61 -11.97
C PHE A 387 2.40 -40.98 -11.54
N LYS A 388 3.72 -41.12 -11.46
CA LYS A 388 4.38 -42.30 -10.91
C LYS A 388 4.90 -42.01 -9.52
N LYS A 389 4.63 -42.91 -8.59
CA LYS A 389 5.07 -42.80 -7.20
C LYS A 389 6.48 -43.37 -7.02
N PHE A 390 7.33 -42.63 -6.34
CA PHE A 390 8.67 -43.02 -5.94
C PHE A 390 8.87 -42.79 -4.45
N THR A 391 9.97 -43.33 -3.94
CA THR A 391 10.39 -43.19 -2.55
C THR A 391 11.88 -42.91 -2.52
N TYR A 392 12.29 -41.96 -1.68
CA TYR A 392 13.68 -41.61 -1.40
C TYR A 392 13.88 -41.44 0.10
N TYR A 393 15.12 -41.55 0.57
CA TYR A 393 15.42 -41.34 1.98
C TYR A 393 15.60 -39.85 2.25
N SER A 394 14.76 -39.28 3.13
CA SER A 394 14.89 -37.92 3.63
C SER A 394 15.82 -37.93 4.85
N THR A 395 16.94 -37.22 4.77
CA THR A 395 17.83 -37.02 5.92
C THR A 395 17.24 -36.02 6.91
N ALA A 396 16.46 -35.04 6.44
CA ALA A 396 15.79 -34.05 7.29
C ALA A 396 14.67 -34.68 8.14
N ALA A 397 13.89 -35.62 7.57
CA ALA A 397 12.86 -36.37 8.29
C ALA A 397 13.35 -37.72 8.86
N GLU A 398 14.58 -38.12 8.57
CA GLU A 398 15.20 -39.41 8.93
C GLU A 398 14.36 -40.64 8.53
N ARG A 399 13.66 -40.57 7.39
CA ARG A 399 12.76 -41.63 6.92
C ARG A 399 12.60 -41.66 5.41
N ASP A 400 12.18 -42.82 4.92
CA ASP A 400 11.70 -42.95 3.55
C ASP A 400 10.45 -42.09 3.33
N THR A 401 10.54 -41.19 2.34
CA THR A 401 9.54 -40.19 2.00
C THR A 401 9.06 -40.41 0.57
N ASN A 402 7.77 -40.17 0.33
CA ASN A 402 7.15 -40.39 -0.97
C ASN A 402 7.16 -39.13 -1.83
N VAL A 403 7.26 -39.34 -3.14
CA VAL A 403 7.13 -38.29 -4.15
C VAL A 403 6.38 -38.83 -5.36
N ASN A 404 5.48 -38.04 -5.95
CA ASN A 404 4.87 -38.35 -7.24
C ASN A 404 5.55 -37.53 -8.34
N VAL A 405 5.91 -38.18 -9.44
CA VAL A 405 6.56 -37.52 -10.58
C VAL A 405 5.71 -37.73 -11.83
N LEU A 406 5.38 -36.63 -12.52
CA LEU A 406 4.81 -36.63 -13.86
C LEU A 406 5.93 -36.38 -14.86
N LEU A 407 6.06 -37.27 -15.83
CA LEU A 407 6.98 -37.08 -16.95
C LEU A 407 6.17 -36.58 -18.16
N PRO A 408 6.77 -35.75 -19.04
CA PRO A 408 6.21 -35.44 -20.35
C PRO A 408 5.84 -36.72 -21.10
N ALA A 409 4.80 -36.65 -21.96
CA ALA A 409 4.30 -37.81 -22.68
C ALA A 409 5.39 -38.55 -23.47
N ASP A 410 6.29 -37.79 -24.10
CA ASP A 410 7.42 -38.29 -24.91
C ASP A 410 8.77 -38.19 -24.19
N TYR A 411 8.76 -38.33 -22.86
CA TYR A 411 9.98 -38.25 -22.04
C TYR A 411 11.09 -39.20 -22.56
N SER A 412 12.27 -38.62 -22.82
CA SER A 412 13.47 -39.34 -23.24
C SER A 412 14.67 -38.96 -22.37
N LYS A 413 15.53 -39.92 -22.06
CA LYS A 413 16.80 -39.63 -21.37
C LYS A 413 17.83 -38.88 -22.25
N ASP A 414 17.56 -38.72 -23.54
CA ASP A 414 18.42 -37.99 -24.47
C ASP A 414 18.11 -36.48 -24.53
N LYS A 415 17.05 -36.03 -23.84
CA LYS A 415 16.66 -34.62 -23.71
C LYS A 415 16.66 -34.23 -22.23
N GLU A 416 17.14 -33.04 -21.92
CA GLU A 416 17.04 -32.46 -20.57
C GLU A 416 15.74 -31.66 -20.44
N TYR A 417 15.10 -31.75 -19.27
CA TYR A 417 13.81 -31.10 -19.01
C TYR A 417 13.90 -30.19 -17.78
N PRO A 418 13.27 -29.00 -17.81
CA PRO A 418 13.10 -28.20 -16.62
C PRO A 418 12.19 -28.91 -15.61
N VAL A 419 12.31 -28.56 -14.33
CA VAL A 419 11.62 -29.22 -13.22
C VAL A 419 10.76 -28.22 -12.45
N LEU A 420 9.50 -28.59 -12.24
CA LEU A 420 8.55 -27.86 -11.41
C LEU A 420 8.20 -28.66 -10.16
N TYR A 421 8.45 -28.10 -8.98
CA TYR A 421 8.04 -28.63 -7.68
C TYR A 421 6.72 -27.99 -7.24
N ILE A 422 5.71 -28.80 -6.85
CA ILE A 422 4.39 -28.31 -6.44
C ILE A 422 4.02 -28.83 -5.05
N LEU A 423 3.97 -27.92 -4.08
CA LEU A 423 3.84 -28.24 -2.66
C LEU A 423 2.37 -28.30 -2.23
N HIS A 424 1.99 -29.34 -1.48
CA HIS A 424 0.62 -29.53 -1.00
C HIS A 424 0.29 -28.69 0.25
N GLY A 425 -1.00 -28.56 0.55
CA GLY A 425 -1.47 -27.83 1.73
C GLY A 425 -1.39 -28.63 3.03
N PHE A 426 -1.88 -28.00 4.11
CA PHE A 426 -1.95 -28.61 5.44
C PHE A 426 -2.77 -29.91 5.41
N TYR A 427 -2.38 -30.93 6.19
CA TYR A 427 -3.01 -32.25 6.29
C TYR A 427 -2.99 -33.15 5.04
N ASP A 428 -2.52 -32.64 3.90
CA ASP A 428 -2.44 -33.40 2.67
C ASP A 428 -1.12 -34.16 2.53
N ASN A 429 -0.92 -34.78 1.37
CA ASN A 429 0.28 -35.50 1.01
C ASN A 429 0.60 -35.35 -0.49
N GLU A 430 1.65 -36.03 -0.96
CA GLU A 430 2.12 -36.01 -2.34
C GLU A 430 1.04 -36.38 -3.38
N GLY A 431 -0.05 -37.01 -2.95
CA GLY A 431 -1.15 -37.45 -3.81
C GLY A 431 -2.26 -36.42 -4.01
N TRP A 432 -2.36 -35.34 -3.22
CA TRP A 432 -3.51 -34.42 -3.33
C TRP A 432 -3.51 -33.67 -4.67
N MET A 433 -2.38 -33.09 -5.05
CA MET A 433 -2.20 -32.39 -6.33
C MET A 433 -2.36 -33.32 -7.55
N ALA A 434 -2.16 -34.64 -7.36
CA ALA A 434 -2.33 -35.65 -8.41
C ALA A 434 -3.79 -36.12 -8.58
N ARG A 435 -4.73 -35.65 -7.75
CA ARG A 435 -6.14 -36.07 -7.83
C ARG A 435 -6.78 -35.57 -9.12
N LYS A 436 -7.67 -36.38 -9.68
CA LYS A 436 -8.47 -36.03 -10.87
C LYS A 436 -9.25 -34.71 -10.72
N ILE A 437 -9.63 -34.34 -9.50
CA ILE A 437 -10.35 -33.09 -9.24
C ILE A 437 -9.48 -31.84 -9.42
N VAL A 438 -8.16 -31.97 -9.28
CA VAL A 438 -7.18 -30.90 -9.58
C VAL A 438 -6.84 -30.91 -11.06
N ALA A 439 -6.98 -32.06 -11.74
CA ALA A 439 -6.82 -32.19 -13.20
C ALA A 439 -5.45 -31.69 -13.74
N LEU A 440 -4.39 -31.75 -12.91
CA LEU A 440 -3.09 -31.18 -13.24
C LEU A 440 -2.50 -31.72 -14.55
N SER A 441 -2.52 -33.04 -14.73
CA SER A 441 -2.03 -33.69 -15.96
C SER A 441 -2.84 -33.23 -17.19
N GLN A 442 -4.16 -33.03 -17.04
CA GLN A 442 -5.00 -32.53 -18.12
C GLN A 442 -4.65 -31.10 -18.48
N ILE A 443 -4.60 -30.20 -17.49
CA ILE A 443 -4.29 -28.78 -17.67
C ILE A 443 -2.93 -28.62 -18.36
N LEU A 444 -1.88 -29.26 -17.84
CA LEU A 444 -0.53 -29.14 -18.40
C LEU A 444 -0.45 -29.72 -19.82
N THR A 445 -0.98 -30.93 -20.04
CA THR A 445 -0.91 -31.57 -21.36
C THR A 445 -1.71 -30.78 -22.40
N ASN A 446 -2.87 -30.24 -22.02
CA ASN A 446 -3.69 -29.41 -22.92
C ASN A 446 -2.93 -28.14 -23.33
N LEU A 447 -2.30 -27.45 -22.37
CA LEU A 447 -1.47 -26.27 -22.67
C LEU A 447 -0.25 -26.62 -23.53
N GLN A 448 0.40 -27.76 -23.29
CA GLN A 448 1.53 -28.22 -24.12
C GLN A 448 1.08 -28.49 -25.56
N LEU A 449 -0.07 -29.13 -25.77
CA LEU A 449 -0.64 -29.38 -27.09
C LEU A 449 -1.00 -28.08 -27.83
N ASP A 450 -1.38 -27.03 -27.10
CA ASP A 450 -1.70 -25.72 -27.65
C ASP A 450 -0.46 -24.84 -27.89
N GLY A 451 0.74 -25.32 -27.50
CA GLY A 451 1.97 -24.51 -27.53
C GLY A 451 2.00 -23.40 -26.46
N GLU A 452 1.18 -23.54 -25.43
CA GLU A 452 1.03 -22.58 -24.33
C GLU A 452 1.82 -22.94 -23.08
N ALA A 453 2.41 -24.14 -22.97
CA ALA A 453 3.32 -24.51 -21.89
C ALA A 453 4.52 -25.33 -22.40
N GLU A 454 5.66 -25.18 -21.74
CA GLU A 454 6.87 -25.95 -22.05
C GLU A 454 6.78 -27.41 -21.56
N GLU A 455 7.56 -28.29 -22.19
CA GLU A 455 7.75 -29.65 -21.68
C GLU A 455 8.57 -29.63 -20.38
N MET A 456 8.04 -30.21 -19.30
CA MET A 456 8.67 -30.18 -17.98
C MET A 456 8.40 -31.45 -17.17
N ILE A 457 9.28 -31.74 -16.22
CA ILE A 457 9.03 -32.75 -15.18
C ILE A 457 8.27 -32.06 -14.04
N VAL A 458 7.16 -32.65 -13.59
CA VAL A 458 6.43 -32.14 -12.41
C VAL A 458 6.65 -33.06 -11.24
N VAL A 459 7.06 -32.50 -10.11
CA VAL A 459 7.38 -33.20 -8.86
C VAL A 459 6.41 -32.75 -7.77
N LEU A 460 5.67 -33.70 -7.21
CA LEU A 460 4.77 -33.49 -6.07
C LEU A 460 5.38 -34.17 -4.84
N PRO A 461 6.11 -33.43 -3.99
CA PRO A 461 6.71 -33.99 -2.79
C PRO A 461 5.70 -34.16 -1.65
N TYR A 462 6.06 -34.99 -0.68
CA TYR A 462 5.43 -34.98 0.64
C TYR A 462 6.18 -34.01 1.55
N ILE A 463 5.56 -32.89 1.92
CA ILE A 463 6.28 -31.75 2.53
C ILE A 463 6.25 -31.72 4.07
N PHE A 464 5.67 -32.73 4.72
CA PHE A 464 5.66 -32.79 6.19
C PHE A 464 6.92 -33.49 6.72
N CYS A 465 7.92 -32.70 7.08
CA CYS A 465 9.28 -33.12 7.39
C CYS A 465 9.55 -33.20 8.91
N SER A 466 8.93 -34.18 9.58
CA SER A 466 9.16 -34.49 11.00
C SER A 466 9.91 -35.81 11.19
N LYS A 467 10.82 -35.84 12.17
CA LYS A 467 11.51 -37.05 12.63
C LYS A 467 10.62 -37.91 13.54
N GLU A 468 9.73 -37.26 14.28
CA GLU A 468 8.92 -37.91 15.33
C GLU A 468 7.53 -38.29 14.82
N LEU A 469 6.93 -37.45 14.00
CA LEU A 469 5.57 -37.61 13.51
C LEU A 469 5.56 -38.12 12.06
N PRO A 470 4.87 -39.23 11.77
CA PRO A 470 4.79 -39.76 10.41
C PRO A 470 3.90 -38.92 9.48
N TYR A 471 3.00 -38.12 10.06
CA TYR A 471 2.09 -37.22 9.36
C TYR A 471 1.62 -36.10 10.28
N CYS A 472 1.09 -35.04 9.68
CA CYS A 472 0.53 -33.89 10.37
C CYS A 472 -0.66 -34.26 11.25
N THR A 473 -0.62 -33.91 12.54
CA THR A 473 -1.63 -34.29 13.54
C THR A 473 -2.45 -33.12 14.07
N GLY A 474 -2.00 -31.87 13.87
CA GLY A 474 -2.63 -30.68 14.43
C GLY A 474 -2.22 -29.40 13.72
N MET A 475 -3.03 -28.34 13.87
CA MET A 475 -2.68 -26.97 13.47
C MET A 475 -2.03 -26.27 14.65
N ASP A 476 -0.76 -26.61 14.90
CA ASP A 476 0.05 -26.09 16.00
C ASP A 476 1.49 -25.82 15.56
N LEU A 477 2.25 -25.16 16.43
CA LEU A 477 3.63 -24.75 16.14
C LEU A 477 4.52 -25.96 15.81
N GLU A 478 4.36 -27.10 16.51
CA GLU A 478 5.15 -28.30 16.26
C GLU A 478 4.94 -28.82 14.83
N ASN A 479 3.68 -28.91 14.39
CA ASN A 479 3.37 -29.33 13.02
C ASN A 479 3.80 -28.29 11.99
N CYS A 480 3.67 -26.98 12.27
CA CYS A 480 4.18 -25.93 11.39
C CYS A 480 5.70 -26.06 11.18
N LEU A 481 6.48 -26.23 12.25
CA LEU A 481 7.94 -26.39 12.17
C LEU A 481 8.35 -27.64 11.36
N ALA A 482 7.51 -28.68 11.33
CA ALA A 482 7.74 -29.83 10.46
C ALA A 482 7.54 -29.50 8.96
N TYR A 483 6.62 -28.58 8.61
CA TYR A 483 6.53 -28.07 7.24
C TYR A 483 7.71 -27.14 6.92
N ASP A 484 8.09 -26.24 7.83
CA ASP A 484 9.23 -25.33 7.66
C ASP A 484 10.54 -26.08 7.34
N ASN A 485 10.70 -27.28 7.92
CA ASN A 485 11.88 -28.11 7.75
C ASN A 485 11.99 -28.72 6.33
N PHE A 486 10.94 -28.64 5.51
CA PHE A 486 10.96 -29.17 4.14
C PHE A 486 12.04 -28.53 3.25
N ILE A 487 12.45 -27.28 3.51
CA ILE A 487 13.57 -26.63 2.83
C ILE A 487 14.85 -27.49 2.85
N ASN A 488 15.10 -28.19 3.97
CA ASN A 488 16.28 -29.05 4.13
C ASN A 488 16.14 -30.35 3.34
N ASP A 489 14.96 -30.97 3.36
CA ASP A 489 14.66 -32.16 2.56
C ASP A 489 14.74 -31.87 1.05
N LEU A 490 14.15 -30.76 0.62
CA LEU A 490 14.14 -30.34 -0.77
C LEU A 490 15.55 -30.21 -1.33
N THR A 491 16.38 -29.41 -0.66
CA THR A 491 17.73 -29.04 -1.14
C THR A 491 18.75 -30.15 -0.95
N THR A 492 18.64 -30.96 0.11
CA THR A 492 19.65 -31.98 0.45
C THR A 492 19.37 -33.33 -0.20
N ASP A 493 18.09 -33.71 -0.32
CA ASP A 493 17.72 -35.08 -0.67
C ASP A 493 16.86 -35.17 -1.93
N LEU A 494 15.77 -34.40 -2.01
CA LEU A 494 14.81 -34.53 -3.10
C LEU A 494 15.36 -34.02 -4.45
N MET A 495 15.93 -32.82 -4.50
CA MET A 495 16.52 -32.30 -5.74
C MET A 495 17.61 -33.25 -6.29
N PRO A 496 18.59 -33.72 -5.48
CA PRO A 496 19.53 -34.75 -5.92
C PRO A 496 18.88 -36.06 -6.38
N PHE A 497 17.85 -36.55 -5.69
CA PHE A 497 17.11 -37.74 -6.11
C PHE A 497 16.48 -37.57 -7.49
N ILE A 498 15.89 -36.40 -7.77
CA ILE A 498 15.30 -36.09 -9.08
C ILE A 498 16.39 -36.03 -10.16
N GLU A 499 17.52 -35.37 -9.90
CA GLU A 499 18.66 -35.31 -10.83
C GLU A 499 19.30 -36.67 -11.12
N GLU A 500 19.35 -37.59 -10.15
CA GLU A 500 19.93 -38.92 -10.33
C GLU A 500 19.01 -39.83 -11.17
N ASN A 501 17.69 -39.69 -11.03
CA ASN A 501 16.72 -40.60 -11.62
C ASN A 501 16.17 -40.13 -12.96
N PHE A 502 16.20 -38.82 -13.24
CA PHE A 502 15.61 -38.21 -14.43
C PHE A 502 16.59 -37.29 -15.16
N SER A 503 16.32 -37.04 -16.44
CA SER A 503 17.12 -36.16 -17.29
C SER A 503 16.68 -34.72 -17.09
N VAL A 504 17.43 -33.99 -16.26
CA VAL A 504 17.06 -32.67 -15.74
C VAL A 504 17.96 -31.59 -16.34
N ALA A 505 17.34 -30.53 -16.86
CA ALA A 505 18.05 -29.31 -17.21
C ALA A 505 18.41 -28.58 -15.90
N LYS A 506 19.69 -28.28 -15.71
CA LYS A 506 20.19 -27.69 -14.46
C LYS A 506 20.07 -26.18 -14.47
N GLY A 507 20.14 -25.56 -13.29
CA GLY A 507 20.13 -24.11 -13.12
C GLY A 507 18.75 -23.56 -12.76
N ARG A 508 18.76 -22.35 -12.20
CA ARG A 508 17.53 -21.70 -11.71
C ARG A 508 16.56 -21.37 -12.84
N GLU A 509 17.07 -21.05 -14.02
CA GLU A 509 16.32 -20.84 -15.25
C GLU A 509 15.54 -22.09 -15.71
N ASN A 510 15.87 -23.27 -15.16
CA ASN A 510 15.22 -24.53 -15.45
C ASN A 510 14.49 -25.13 -14.23
N THR A 511 14.39 -24.37 -13.12
CA THR A 511 13.81 -24.85 -11.87
C THR A 511 12.74 -23.90 -11.35
N ALA A 512 11.55 -24.45 -11.10
CA ALA A 512 10.39 -23.71 -10.60
C ALA A 512 9.82 -24.35 -9.33
N ILE A 513 9.24 -23.53 -8.46
CA ILE A 513 8.53 -23.98 -7.26
C ILE A 513 7.19 -23.25 -7.13
N THR A 514 6.13 -23.97 -6.79
CA THR A 514 4.85 -23.38 -6.38
C THR A 514 4.17 -24.22 -5.31
N GLY A 515 3.11 -23.71 -4.68
CA GLY A 515 2.32 -24.51 -3.76
C GLY A 515 1.00 -23.87 -3.32
N PHE A 516 0.16 -24.68 -2.67
CA PHE A 516 -1.15 -24.28 -2.17
C PHE A 516 -1.16 -24.17 -0.65
N SER A 517 -1.79 -23.10 -0.11
CA SER A 517 -1.99 -22.95 1.34
C SER A 517 -0.67 -22.99 2.10
N MET A 518 -0.47 -23.98 2.97
CA MET A 518 0.82 -24.26 3.62
C MET A 518 1.96 -24.43 2.60
N GLY A 519 1.75 -25.18 1.53
CA GLY A 519 2.72 -25.30 0.45
C GLY A 519 2.97 -23.99 -0.30
N GLY A 520 2.00 -23.08 -0.33
CA GLY A 520 2.19 -21.74 -0.88
C GLY A 520 3.10 -20.88 0.00
N ARG A 521 2.94 -20.98 1.33
CA ARG A 521 3.85 -20.35 2.30
C ARG A 521 5.27 -20.91 2.17
N GLU A 522 5.42 -22.24 2.15
CA GLU A 522 6.74 -22.88 2.01
C GLU A 522 7.40 -22.55 0.67
N SER A 523 6.63 -22.48 -0.42
CA SER A 523 7.14 -22.07 -1.74
C SER A 523 7.75 -20.67 -1.69
N LEU A 524 7.06 -19.71 -1.06
CA LEU A 524 7.60 -18.36 -0.86
C LEU A 524 8.86 -18.40 0.01
N PHE A 525 8.81 -19.03 1.19
CA PHE A 525 9.97 -19.09 2.09
C PHE A 525 11.21 -19.69 1.42
N ILE A 526 11.05 -20.82 0.73
CA ILE A 526 12.11 -21.49 -0.01
C ILE A 526 12.63 -20.59 -1.14
N GLY A 527 11.74 -19.95 -1.89
CA GLY A 527 12.10 -19.04 -2.96
C GLY A 527 12.96 -17.86 -2.48
N PHE A 528 12.60 -17.24 -1.35
CA PHE A 528 13.39 -16.16 -0.75
C PHE A 528 14.68 -16.63 -0.08
N SER A 529 14.69 -17.85 0.48
CA SER A 529 15.87 -18.40 1.17
C SER A 529 16.90 -18.98 0.21
N HIS A 530 16.47 -19.45 -0.96
CA HIS A 530 17.30 -20.05 -2.01
C HIS A 530 17.03 -19.46 -3.40
N PRO A 531 17.13 -18.14 -3.59
CA PRO A 531 16.86 -17.52 -4.88
C PRO A 531 17.82 -17.99 -5.98
N GLU A 532 19.00 -18.47 -5.62
CA GLU A 532 19.98 -19.09 -6.51
C GLU A 532 19.51 -20.41 -7.14
N LEU A 533 18.49 -21.07 -6.57
CA LEU A 533 17.97 -22.36 -7.04
C LEU A 533 16.73 -22.21 -7.92
N PHE A 534 15.94 -21.15 -7.76
CA PHE A 534 14.64 -21.01 -8.41
C PHE A 534 14.57 -19.76 -9.29
N GLY A 535 14.28 -19.95 -10.57
CA GLY A 535 13.98 -18.87 -11.51
C GLY A 535 12.50 -18.50 -11.51
N TYR A 536 11.62 -19.40 -11.06
CA TYR A 536 10.18 -19.19 -11.09
C TYR A 536 9.55 -19.63 -9.77
N ILE A 537 8.85 -18.73 -9.10
CA ILE A 537 8.22 -18.94 -7.80
C ILE A 537 6.73 -18.65 -7.93
N GLY A 538 5.90 -19.54 -7.39
CA GLY A 538 4.46 -19.39 -7.34
C GLY A 538 3.91 -19.65 -5.94
N ALA A 539 2.77 -19.05 -5.62
CA ALA A 539 2.01 -19.38 -4.43
C ALA A 539 0.53 -19.14 -4.67
N VAL A 540 -0.32 -20.11 -4.33
CA VAL A 540 -1.78 -19.95 -4.36
C VAL A 540 -2.36 -20.05 -2.96
N CYS A 541 -3.09 -19.00 -2.58
CA CYS A 541 -3.67 -18.80 -1.27
C CYS A 541 -2.67 -19.11 -0.14
N PRO A 542 -1.44 -18.54 -0.14
CA PRO A 542 -0.42 -18.87 0.84
C PRO A 542 -0.88 -18.63 2.28
N ALA A 543 -0.61 -19.60 3.15
CA ALA A 543 -0.98 -19.56 4.56
C ALA A 543 -0.19 -18.50 5.36
N PRO A 544 -0.71 -18.02 6.51
CA PRO A 544 0.03 -17.14 7.41
C PRO A 544 1.28 -17.80 8.00
N GLY A 545 2.23 -16.96 8.45
CA GLY A 545 3.41 -17.40 9.21
C GLY A 545 4.73 -17.37 8.47
N LEU A 546 4.77 -16.88 7.22
CA LEU A 546 6.02 -16.57 6.50
C LEU A 546 6.81 -15.50 7.25
N VAL A 547 6.14 -14.40 7.62
CA VAL A 547 6.65 -13.39 8.54
C VAL A 547 5.78 -13.33 9.80
N SER A 548 6.27 -12.67 10.85
CA SER A 548 5.46 -12.42 12.04
C SER A 548 4.31 -11.46 11.72
N ILE A 549 3.07 -11.92 11.88
CA ILE A 549 1.87 -11.09 11.70
C ILE A 549 1.16 -10.99 13.05
N GLY A 550 0.92 -9.77 13.51
CA GLY A 550 0.19 -9.51 14.74
C GLY A 550 -1.20 -10.17 14.69
N GLY A 551 -1.50 -11.04 15.65
CA GLY A 551 -2.79 -11.72 15.74
C GLY A 551 -2.81 -13.20 15.30
N SER A 552 -1.76 -13.73 14.67
CA SER A 552 -1.61 -15.17 14.45
C SER A 552 -0.80 -15.80 15.60
N ALA A 553 -1.47 -16.30 16.62
CA ALA A 553 -0.84 -16.77 17.86
C ALA A 553 -0.01 -18.08 17.73
N MET A 554 0.26 -18.60 16.53
CA MET A 554 0.75 -19.98 16.34
C MET A 554 2.13 -20.12 15.69
N HIS A 555 2.65 -19.11 14.98
CA HIS A 555 3.98 -19.17 14.34
C HIS A 555 4.75 -17.85 14.50
N PRO A 556 6.04 -17.85 14.90
CA PRO A 556 6.80 -16.61 15.08
C PRO A 556 7.17 -15.90 13.76
N GLY A 557 7.02 -16.58 12.62
CA GLY A 557 7.54 -16.15 11.31
C GLY A 557 8.74 -17.02 10.90
N GLN A 558 8.81 -17.45 9.64
CA GLN A 558 9.96 -18.13 9.06
C GLN A 558 11.10 -17.16 8.71
N MET A 559 10.76 -15.90 8.43
CA MET A 559 11.69 -14.82 8.14
C MET A 559 11.21 -13.47 8.69
N GLN A 560 12.10 -12.47 8.74
CA GLN A 560 11.70 -11.09 9.05
C GLN A 560 11.09 -10.42 7.81
N LYS A 561 10.34 -9.34 8.04
CA LYS A 561 9.66 -8.60 6.96
C LYS A 561 10.67 -7.97 6.01
N GLU A 562 11.75 -7.43 6.56
CA GLU A 562 12.81 -6.72 5.84
C GLU A 562 13.67 -7.67 5.00
N ASP A 563 13.69 -8.96 5.36
CA ASP A 563 14.44 -10.02 4.68
C ASP A 563 13.70 -10.61 3.48
N MET A 564 12.44 -10.22 3.24
CA MET A 564 11.63 -10.71 2.10
C MET A 564 12.05 -9.99 0.82
N LYS A 565 13.33 -10.17 0.45
CA LYS A 565 14.05 -9.58 -0.68
C LYS A 565 14.91 -10.63 -1.37
N PHE A 566 14.99 -10.58 -2.70
CA PHE A 566 15.77 -11.54 -3.50
C PHE A 566 17.22 -11.08 -3.75
N GLY A 567 17.53 -9.81 -3.50
CA GLY A 567 18.85 -9.24 -3.77
C GLY A 567 19.22 -9.35 -5.25
N GLU A 568 20.45 -9.79 -5.55
CA GLU A 568 20.94 -9.93 -6.93
C GLU A 568 20.29 -11.11 -7.69
N ASN A 569 19.75 -12.09 -6.98
CA ASN A 569 19.18 -13.31 -7.56
C ASN A 569 17.65 -13.21 -7.76
N LYS A 570 17.15 -12.08 -8.28
CA LYS A 570 15.70 -11.92 -8.54
C LYS A 570 15.18 -13.03 -9.45
N PRO A 571 14.04 -13.69 -9.14
CA PRO A 571 13.43 -14.66 -10.03
C PRO A 571 13.01 -13.99 -11.34
N GLU A 572 12.84 -14.80 -12.37
CA GLU A 572 12.19 -14.38 -13.62
C GLU A 572 10.69 -14.16 -13.39
N VAL A 573 10.07 -14.93 -12.48
CA VAL A 573 8.66 -14.81 -12.14
C VAL A 573 8.46 -15.08 -10.66
N LEU A 574 7.72 -14.20 -9.99
CA LEU A 574 7.05 -14.47 -8.72
C LEU A 574 5.54 -14.29 -8.92
N LEU A 575 4.73 -15.34 -8.83
CA LEU A 575 3.27 -15.27 -8.99
C LEU A 575 2.55 -15.53 -7.66
N ILE A 576 1.85 -14.54 -7.13
CA ILE A 576 1.00 -14.72 -5.93
C ILE A 576 -0.47 -14.68 -6.34
N SER A 577 -1.13 -15.82 -6.17
CA SER A 577 -2.55 -15.98 -6.39
C SER A 577 -3.35 -15.96 -5.08
N SER A 578 -4.47 -15.27 -5.07
CA SER A 578 -5.41 -15.26 -3.93
C SER A 578 -6.86 -15.36 -4.42
N SER A 579 -7.78 -15.62 -3.50
CA SER A 579 -9.21 -15.54 -3.80
C SER A 579 -9.95 -14.72 -2.75
N LYS A 580 -10.83 -13.82 -3.21
CA LYS A 580 -11.73 -13.05 -2.35
C LYS A 580 -12.76 -13.91 -1.62
N ALA A 581 -13.06 -15.09 -2.16
CA ALA A 581 -13.96 -16.07 -1.56
C ALA A 581 -13.23 -17.12 -0.68
N ASP A 582 -11.92 -16.99 -0.49
CA ASP A 582 -11.15 -17.81 0.43
C ASP A 582 -11.39 -17.37 1.89
N GLY A 583 -12.09 -18.21 2.65
CA GLY A 583 -12.37 -17.95 4.07
C GLY A 583 -11.35 -18.54 5.05
N VAL A 584 -10.23 -19.11 4.58
CA VAL A 584 -9.30 -19.90 5.40
C VAL A 584 -8.02 -19.13 5.74
N VAL A 585 -7.35 -18.55 4.73
CA VAL A 585 -6.05 -17.88 4.95
C VAL A 585 -6.17 -16.38 5.24
N GLY A 586 -7.40 -15.86 5.23
CA GLY A 586 -7.68 -14.45 5.47
C GLY A 586 -6.86 -13.56 4.54
N ASP A 587 -6.32 -12.49 5.10
CA ASP A 587 -5.54 -11.47 4.39
C ASP A 587 -4.06 -11.87 4.16
N SER A 588 -3.66 -13.11 4.45
CA SER A 588 -2.25 -13.52 4.34
C SER A 588 -1.65 -13.29 2.95
N PRO A 589 -2.30 -13.67 1.83
CA PRO A 589 -1.75 -13.43 0.50
C PRO A 589 -1.56 -11.95 0.17
N ASP A 590 -2.54 -11.11 0.53
CA ASP A 590 -2.47 -9.66 0.36
C ASP A 590 -1.39 -9.04 1.26
N SER A 591 -1.23 -9.54 2.49
CA SER A 591 -0.18 -9.09 3.40
C SER A 591 1.22 -9.36 2.86
N TYR A 592 1.43 -10.48 2.16
CA TYR A 592 2.70 -10.78 1.51
C TYR A 592 2.94 -9.89 0.29
N ARG A 593 1.91 -9.62 -0.52
CA ARG A 593 2.02 -8.66 -1.62
C ARG A 593 2.43 -7.27 -1.15
N ARG A 594 1.76 -6.74 -0.12
CA ARG A 594 2.13 -5.44 0.47
C ARG A 594 3.56 -5.41 1.00
N LEU A 595 4.05 -6.53 1.54
CA LEU A 595 5.46 -6.63 1.97
C LEU A 595 6.43 -6.65 0.79
N LEU A 596 6.05 -7.24 -0.36
CA LEU A 596 6.87 -7.22 -1.58
C LEU A 596 6.90 -5.83 -2.19
N ASP A 597 5.75 -5.16 -2.25
CA ASP A 597 5.63 -3.77 -2.69
C ASP A 597 6.57 -2.88 -1.83
N GLY A 598 6.44 -2.95 -0.50
CA GLY A 598 7.30 -2.18 0.42
C GLY A 598 8.78 -2.58 0.41
N ASN A 599 9.12 -3.76 -0.12
CA ASN A 599 10.50 -4.21 -0.28
C ASN A 599 11.08 -3.96 -1.68
N GLY A 600 10.29 -3.43 -2.62
CA GLY A 600 10.71 -3.20 -4.01
C GLY A 600 10.92 -4.49 -4.81
N GLU A 601 10.19 -5.56 -4.47
CA GLU A 601 10.26 -6.84 -5.16
C GLU A 601 9.12 -6.99 -6.16
N GLU A 602 9.46 -7.23 -7.42
CA GLU A 602 8.48 -7.41 -8.50
C GLU A 602 7.76 -8.77 -8.37
N TYR A 603 6.44 -8.75 -8.57
CA TYR A 603 5.63 -9.96 -8.63
C TYR A 603 4.44 -9.77 -9.57
N LEU A 604 3.87 -10.89 -10.00
CA LEU A 604 2.60 -10.97 -10.71
C LEU A 604 1.48 -11.27 -9.71
N SER A 605 0.41 -10.51 -9.80
CA SER A 605 -0.80 -10.69 -8.99
C SER A 605 -1.88 -11.42 -9.78
N HIS A 606 -2.51 -12.41 -9.14
CA HIS A 606 -3.65 -13.12 -9.71
C HIS A 606 -4.75 -13.25 -8.66
N ILE A 607 -5.79 -12.43 -8.79
CA ILE A 607 -6.86 -12.31 -7.77
C ILE A 607 -8.15 -12.90 -8.33
N MET A 608 -8.56 -14.04 -7.76
CA MET A 608 -9.82 -14.71 -8.08
C MET A 608 -10.97 -14.14 -7.24
N SER A 609 -12.15 -13.97 -7.83
CA SER A 609 -13.32 -13.43 -7.13
C SER A 609 -14.16 -14.50 -6.43
N SER A 610 -14.24 -15.71 -7.00
CA SER A 610 -15.29 -16.68 -6.65
C SER A 610 -14.80 -18.09 -6.26
N THR A 611 -13.49 -18.33 -6.17
CA THR A 611 -12.93 -19.67 -5.88
C THR A 611 -12.74 -19.92 -4.39
N GLY A 612 -12.90 -21.15 -3.92
CA GLY A 612 -12.69 -21.51 -2.51
C GLY A 612 -11.23 -21.80 -2.15
N HIS A 613 -11.01 -22.17 -0.89
CA HIS A 613 -9.73 -22.68 -0.39
C HIS A 613 -9.57 -24.18 -0.70
N ASP A 614 -9.57 -24.52 -1.98
CA ASP A 614 -9.49 -25.90 -2.47
C ASP A 614 -9.00 -25.94 -3.94
N HIS A 615 -9.18 -27.09 -4.60
CA HIS A 615 -8.86 -27.27 -6.02
C HIS A 615 -9.40 -26.18 -6.97
N SER A 616 -10.49 -25.48 -6.61
CA SER A 616 -11.06 -24.42 -7.44
C SER A 616 -10.16 -23.19 -7.58
N SER A 617 -9.33 -22.86 -6.58
CA SER A 617 -8.32 -21.79 -6.69
C SER A 617 -6.98 -22.32 -7.22
N VAL A 618 -6.64 -23.58 -6.92
CA VAL A 618 -5.41 -24.21 -7.41
C VAL A 618 -5.39 -24.33 -8.93
N LYS A 619 -6.50 -24.69 -9.57
CA LYS A 619 -6.53 -24.92 -11.02
C LYS A 619 -6.27 -23.66 -11.86
N PRO A 620 -6.93 -22.50 -11.62
CA PRO A 620 -6.59 -21.25 -12.30
C PRO A 620 -5.15 -20.81 -12.05
N HIS A 621 -4.63 -20.97 -10.83
CA HIS A 621 -3.22 -20.69 -10.54
C HIS A 621 -2.28 -21.54 -11.40
N LEU A 622 -2.48 -22.87 -11.42
CA LEU A 622 -1.66 -23.78 -12.23
C LEU A 622 -1.76 -23.46 -13.73
N TYR A 623 -2.96 -23.16 -14.22
CA TYR A 623 -3.16 -22.74 -15.60
C TYR A 623 -2.32 -21.52 -15.97
N ASN A 624 -2.35 -20.46 -15.16
CA ASN A 624 -1.55 -19.26 -15.42
C ASN A 624 -0.05 -19.55 -15.25
N PHE A 625 0.35 -20.25 -14.19
CA PHE A 625 1.77 -20.51 -13.89
C PHE A 625 2.44 -21.35 -14.98
N PHE A 626 1.80 -22.42 -15.46
CA PHE A 626 2.34 -23.24 -16.56
C PHE A 626 2.56 -22.46 -17.85
N ARG A 627 1.75 -21.42 -18.09
CA ARG A 627 1.85 -20.57 -19.29
C ARG A 627 2.98 -19.56 -19.25
N ILE A 628 3.57 -19.34 -18.08
CA ILE A 628 4.51 -18.26 -17.83
C ILE A 628 5.93 -18.80 -17.57
N ILE A 629 6.06 -19.94 -16.91
CA ILE A 629 7.36 -20.50 -16.55
C ILE A 629 8.13 -21.10 -17.74
N PHE A 630 9.46 -21.05 -17.66
CA PHE A 630 10.42 -21.59 -18.64
C PHE A 630 10.36 -20.97 -20.05
N ARG A 631 9.80 -19.76 -20.18
CA ARG A 631 9.63 -19.04 -21.45
C ARG A 631 10.61 -17.91 -21.70
#